data_AF-A0ABD5DF72-F1
#
_entry.id   AF-A0ABD5DF72-F1
#
_cell.length_a   1.000
_cell.length_b   1.000
_cell.length_c   1.000
_cell.angle_alpha   90.00
_cell.angle_beta   90.00
_cell.angle_gamma   90.00
#
_symmetry.space_group_name_H-M   'P 1'
#
loop_
_entity.id
_entity.type
_entity.pdbx_description
1 polymer ?
#
loop_
_entity_poly.entity_id
_entity_poly.type
_entity_poly.pdbx_seq_one_letter_code
_entity_poly.pdbx_strand_id
1 'polypeptide(L)'
;TDNALENEAELRNDSFLNLDELRQAPPKAVSDIVYMLTGGQGKSRSSKTGKNRDSKQFNLMYTSTGEVTLEEHLRRGGIELDAGLLLRFAHIPSDAGKGYGVF
;
A
#
# COMPACT_ATOMS: atom_id res chain seq x y z
N THR A 1 -11.30 4.13 1.67
CA THR A 1 -10.98 5.43 1.03
C THR A 1 -9.60 5.86 1.47
N ASP A 2 -8.84 6.53 0.62
CA ASP A 2 -7.42 6.88 0.88
C ASP A 2 -7.22 7.59 2.22
N ASN A 3 -8.13 8.52 2.57
CA ASN A 3 -8.07 9.24 3.84
C ASN A 3 -8.16 8.31 5.06
N ALA A 4 -9.01 7.28 5.02
CA ALA A 4 -9.14 6.35 6.14
C ALA A 4 -7.84 5.56 6.34
N LEU A 5 -7.22 5.12 5.24
CA LEU A 5 -5.95 4.42 5.28
C LEU A 5 -4.79 5.30 5.77
N GLU A 6 -4.73 6.56 5.32
CA GLU A 6 -3.74 7.53 5.83
C GLU A 6 -3.91 7.79 7.34
N ASN A 7 -5.14 7.77 7.85
CA ASN A 7 -5.39 7.87 9.30
C ASN A 7 -4.90 6.62 10.04
N GLU A 8 -5.21 5.42 9.54
CA GLU A 8 -4.72 4.16 10.13
C GLU A 8 -3.19 4.07 10.12
N ALA A 9 -2.56 4.51 9.03
CA ALA A 9 -1.11 4.56 8.89
C ALA A 9 -0.47 5.47 9.96
N GLU A 10 -1.01 6.69 10.14
CA GLU A 10 -0.53 7.61 11.17
C GLU A 10 -0.76 7.06 12.59
N LEU A 11 -1.93 6.47 12.85
CA LEU A 11 -2.26 5.87 14.15
C LEU A 11 -1.33 4.70 14.51
N ARG A 12 -0.82 4.00 13.50
CA ARG A 12 0.10 2.86 13.67
C ARG A 12 1.55 3.24 13.45
N ASN A 13 1.89 4.53 13.40
CA ASN A 13 3.27 4.97 13.20
C ASN A 13 4.24 4.23 14.15
N ASP A 14 5.38 3.81 13.61
CA ASP A 14 6.40 2.99 14.26
C ASP A 14 5.88 1.62 14.76
N SER A 15 4.78 1.15 14.17
CA SER A 15 4.16 -0.14 14.45
C SER A 15 3.87 -0.92 13.17
N PHE A 16 3.06 -1.97 13.30
CA PHE A 16 2.70 -2.88 12.23
C PHE A 16 1.29 -2.61 11.69
N LEU A 17 1.16 -2.63 10.36
CA LEU A 17 -0.12 -2.50 9.65
C LEU A 17 -0.34 -3.71 8.73
N ASN A 18 -1.44 -4.43 8.93
CA ASN A 18 -1.84 -5.50 8.01
C ASN A 18 -3.02 -5.05 7.15
N LEU A 19 -2.89 -5.21 5.83
CA LEU A 19 -3.91 -4.88 4.85
C LEU A 19 -4.52 -6.16 4.29
N ASP A 20 -5.76 -6.45 4.67
CA ASP A 20 -6.45 -7.60 4.12
C ASP A 20 -6.93 -7.31 2.69
N GLU A 21 -6.56 -8.19 1.76
CA GLU A 21 -7.01 -8.17 0.37
C GLU A 21 -6.86 -6.84 -0.37
N LEU A 22 -5.61 -6.33 -0.46
CA LEU A 22 -5.31 -5.06 -1.12
C LEU A 22 -5.81 -4.98 -2.58
N ARG A 23 -5.96 -6.13 -3.25
CA ARG A 23 -6.54 -6.24 -4.61
C ARG A 23 -7.97 -5.72 -4.72
N GLN A 24 -8.71 -5.57 -3.61
CA GLN A 24 -10.07 -5.00 -3.64
C GLN A 24 -10.08 -3.53 -4.06
N ALA A 25 -8.96 -2.82 -3.88
CA ALA A 25 -8.83 -1.46 -4.36
C ALA A 25 -8.50 -1.42 -5.87
N PRO A 26 -8.96 -0.38 -6.60
CA PRO A 26 -8.60 -0.20 -8.00
C PRO A 26 -7.08 -0.21 -8.21
N PRO A 27 -6.56 -0.77 -9.33
CA PRO A 27 -5.12 -0.90 -9.57
C PRO A 27 -4.32 0.39 -9.33
N LYS A 28 -4.83 1.55 -9.77
CA LYS A 28 -4.14 2.83 -9.55
C LYS A 28 -4.06 3.20 -8.07
N ALA A 29 -5.14 2.97 -7.33
CA ALA A 29 -5.17 3.20 -5.90
C ALA A 29 -4.19 2.28 -5.17
N VAL A 30 -4.08 1.02 -5.56
CA VAL A 30 -3.10 0.08 -4.97
C VAL A 30 -1.67 0.60 -5.17
N SER A 31 -1.31 1.04 -6.38
CA SER A 31 0.00 1.65 -6.64
C SER A 31 0.24 2.87 -5.75
N ASP A 32 -0.73 3.79 -5.66
CA ASP A 32 -0.62 4.98 -4.82
C ASP A 32 -0.49 4.65 -3.33
N ILE A 33 -1.21 3.62 -2.86
CA ILE A 33 -1.15 3.14 -1.48
C ILE A 33 0.24 2.62 -1.14
N VAL A 34 0.82 1.76 -1.99
CA VAL A 34 2.15 1.20 -1.76
C VAL A 34 3.21 2.31 -1.74
N TYR A 35 3.13 3.28 -2.66
CA TYR A 35 4.02 4.45 -2.64
C TYR A 35 3.86 5.28 -1.37
N MET A 36 2.63 5.54 -0.95
CA MET A 36 2.31 6.34 0.24
C MET A 36 2.85 5.66 1.51
N LEU A 37 2.58 4.37 1.69
CA LEU A 37 3.00 3.61 2.87
C LEU A 37 4.52 3.51 2.96
N THR A 38 5.20 3.23 1.83
CA THR A 38 6.67 3.13 1.82
C THR A 38 7.36 4.49 1.88
N GLY A 39 6.75 5.53 1.31
CA GLY A 39 7.26 6.90 1.37
C GLY A 39 7.05 7.56 2.73
N GLY A 40 6.19 7.00 3.58
CA GLY A 40 5.97 7.47 4.93
C GLY A 40 5.22 8.80 5.04
N GLN A 41 4.53 9.21 3.97
CA GLN A 41 3.88 10.52 3.91
C GLN A 41 2.51 10.43 3.25
N GLY A 42 1.49 10.96 3.94
CA GLY A 42 0.13 11.12 3.43
C GLY A 42 0.03 12.19 2.34
N LYS A 43 -1.14 12.27 1.70
CA LYS A 43 -1.35 13.20 0.57
C LYS A 43 -1.28 14.65 1.06
N SER A 44 -0.49 15.47 0.37
CA SER A 44 -0.48 16.92 0.60
C SER A 44 -1.83 17.52 0.21
N ARG A 45 -2.36 18.42 1.05
CA ARG A 45 -3.65 19.09 0.79
C ARG A 45 -3.56 20.57 1.13
N SER A 46 -4.09 21.41 0.25
CA SER A 46 -4.27 22.83 0.51
C SER A 46 -5.34 23.07 1.56
N SER A 47 -5.11 24.02 2.46
CA SER A 47 -6.13 24.53 3.37
C SER A 47 -7.01 25.60 2.71
N LYS A 48 -8.18 25.88 3.31
CA LYS A 48 -9.09 26.95 2.86
C LYS A 48 -8.45 28.35 2.86
N THR A 49 -7.34 28.53 3.58
CA THR A 49 -6.60 29.79 3.67
C THR A 49 -5.41 29.86 2.70
N GLY A 50 -5.28 28.89 1.77
CA GLY A 50 -4.22 28.86 0.76
C GLY A 50 -2.86 28.37 1.27
N LYS A 51 -2.72 28.09 2.57
CA LYS A 51 -1.54 27.42 3.13
C LYS A 51 -1.65 25.91 2.95
N ASN A 52 -0.56 25.19 2.67
CA ASN A 52 -0.60 23.73 2.74
C ASN A 52 -0.86 23.29 4.18
N ARG A 53 -1.76 22.30 4.35
CA ARG A 53 -1.88 21.60 5.61
C ARG A 53 -0.71 20.64 5.73
N ASP A 54 -0.20 20.46 6.96
CA ASP A 54 0.82 19.45 7.22
C ASP A 54 0.34 18.08 6.74
N SER A 55 1.19 17.42 5.95
CA SER A 55 0.98 16.04 5.55
C SER A 55 1.19 15.14 6.75
N LYS A 56 0.37 14.10 6.86
CA LYS A 56 0.59 13.05 7.85
C LYS A 56 1.93 12.38 7.57
N GLN A 57 2.67 12.03 8.62
CA GLN A 57 3.91 11.30 8.51
C GLN A 57 3.81 10.02 9.32
N PHE A 58 4.35 8.94 8.77
CA PHE A 58 4.41 7.64 9.43
C PHE A 58 5.59 6.84 8.90
N ASN A 59 6.09 5.92 9.71
CA ASN A 59 7.09 4.93 9.36
C ASN A 59 6.54 3.58 9.79
N LEU A 60 6.36 2.65 8.86
CA LEU A 60 5.59 1.43 9.10
C LEU A 60 6.27 0.22 8.49
N MET A 61 6.20 -0.89 9.21
CA MET A 61 6.27 -2.20 8.58
C MET A 61 4.84 -2.64 8.26
N TYR A 62 4.58 -3.05 7.03
CA TYR A 62 3.24 -3.46 6.63
C TYR A 62 3.25 -4.71 5.76
N THR A 63 2.14 -5.43 5.80
CA THR A 63 1.89 -6.59 4.94
C THR A 63 0.56 -6.42 4.24
N SER A 64 0.40 -7.13 3.13
CA SER A 64 -0.92 -7.41 2.61
C SER A 64 -1.09 -8.89 2.30
N THR A 65 -2.34 -9.35 2.39
CA THR A 65 -2.78 -10.67 1.94
C THR A 65 -3.39 -10.58 0.54
N GLY A 66 -3.30 -11.68 -0.22
CA GLY A 66 -3.97 -11.78 -1.52
C GLY A 66 -3.53 -13.00 -2.31
N GLU A 67 -4.38 -13.40 -3.26
CA GLU A 67 -4.18 -14.52 -4.18
C GLU A 67 -3.44 -14.12 -5.46
N VAL A 68 -3.41 -12.82 -5.76
CA VAL A 68 -2.76 -12.27 -6.95
C VAL A 68 -1.59 -11.38 -6.55
N THR A 69 -0.53 -11.40 -7.36
CA THR A 69 0.61 -10.52 -7.16
C THR A 69 0.24 -9.07 -7.45
N LEU A 70 1.04 -8.14 -6.92
CA LEU A 70 0.88 -6.71 -7.18
C LEU A 70 1.02 -6.43 -8.67
N GLU A 71 2.01 -7.04 -9.31
CA GLU A 71 2.23 -6.96 -10.76
C GLU A 71 1.00 -7.40 -11.56
N GLU A 72 0.44 -8.58 -11.25
CA GLU A 72 -0.73 -9.08 -11.96
C GLU A 72 -1.93 -8.15 -11.78
N HIS A 73 -2.15 -7.63 -10.56
CA HIS A 73 -3.23 -6.69 -10.28
C HIS A 73 -3.09 -5.38 -11.07
N LEU A 74 -1.87 -4.83 -11.13
CA LEU A 74 -1.59 -3.61 -11.89
C LEU A 74 -1.76 -3.80 -13.41
N ARG A 75 -1.29 -4.94 -13.92
CA ARG A 75 -1.42 -5.33 -15.33
C ARG A 75 -2.89 -5.43 -15.76
N ARG A 76 -3.76 -5.99 -14.93
CA ARG A 76 -5.22 -6.05 -15.18
C ARG A 76 -5.85 -4.67 -15.31
N GLY A 77 -5.29 -3.66 -14.65
CA GLY A 77 -5.68 -2.26 -14.76
C GLY A 77 -5.06 -1.48 -15.92
N GLY A 78 -4.23 -2.11 -16.75
CA GLY A 78 -3.47 -1.43 -17.80
C GLY A 78 -2.42 -0.45 -17.24
N ILE A 79 -1.98 -0.66 -16.00
CA ILE A 79 -0.96 0.19 -15.36
C ILE A 79 0.40 -0.45 -15.60
N GLU A 80 1.29 0.31 -16.22
CA GLU A 80 2.68 -0.09 -16.40
C GLU A 80 3.37 -0.22 -15.04
N LEU A 81 4.10 -1.33 -14.87
CA LEU A 81 4.78 -1.64 -13.62
C LEU A 81 6.09 -0.86 -13.53
N ASP A 82 6.20 0.01 -12.53
CA ASP A 82 7.48 0.62 -12.17
C ASP A 82 8.31 -0.39 -11.34
N ALA A 83 9.54 -0.69 -11.78
CA ALA A 83 10.48 -1.50 -11.03
C ALA A 83 10.72 -0.94 -9.61
N GLY A 84 10.68 0.38 -9.44
CA GLY A 84 10.74 1.04 -8.15
C GLY A 84 9.60 0.64 -7.22
N LEU A 85 8.41 0.34 -7.74
CA LEU A 85 7.27 -0.09 -6.93
C LEU A 85 7.47 -1.51 -6.41
N LEU A 86 7.99 -2.42 -7.24
CA LEU A 86 8.29 -3.80 -6.81
C LEU A 86 9.35 -3.86 -5.71
N LEU A 87 10.35 -2.98 -5.77
CA LEU A 87 11.38 -2.89 -4.72
C LEU A 87 10.82 -2.43 -3.35
N ARG A 88 9.63 -1.84 -3.35
CA ARG A 88 8.94 -1.35 -2.14
C ARG A 88 7.99 -2.38 -1.54
N PHE A 89 7.65 -3.44 -2.28
CA PHE A 89 6.65 -4.42 -1.86
C PHE A 89 7.13 -5.85 -2.09
N ALA A 90 7.67 -6.46 -1.03
CA ALA A 90 8.18 -7.82 -1.09
C ALA A 90 7.04 -8.85 -1.23
N HIS A 91 7.14 -9.72 -2.23
CA HIS A 91 6.24 -10.84 -2.42
C HIS A 91 6.75 -12.08 -1.69
N ILE A 92 5.99 -12.57 -0.72
CA ILE A 92 6.32 -13.76 0.05
C ILE A 92 5.26 -14.83 -0.29
N PRO A 93 5.65 -15.98 -0.88
CA PRO A 93 4.72 -17.06 -1.15
C PRO A 93 4.18 -17.67 0.14
N SER A 94 2.89 -17.99 0.15
CA SER A 94 2.19 -18.56 1.31
C SER A 94 2.00 -20.08 1.16
N ASP A 95 3.08 -20.81 0.89
CA ASP A 95 3.09 -22.29 0.68
C ASP A 95 3.85 -23.06 1.77
N ALA A 96 4.35 -22.33 2.78
CA ALA A 96 5.20 -22.80 3.88
C ALA A 96 6.40 -23.66 3.43
N GLY A 97 6.80 -23.60 2.16
CA GLY A 97 7.83 -24.48 1.57
C GLY A 97 7.52 -25.98 1.63
N LYS A 98 6.28 -26.36 1.99
CA LYS A 98 5.86 -27.77 2.13
C LYS A 98 4.81 -28.17 1.10
N GLY A 99 4.47 -27.29 0.17
CA GLY A 99 3.38 -27.52 -0.78
C GLY A 99 2.01 -27.58 -0.10
N TYR A 100 1.91 -27.16 1.16
CA TYR A 100 0.64 -26.88 1.82
C TYR A 100 0.27 -25.49 1.38
N GLY A 101 -0.33 -25.38 0.19
CA GLY A 101 -0.92 -24.14 -0.24
C GLY A 101 -1.82 -23.62 0.89
N VAL A 102 -1.58 -22.39 1.32
CA VAL A 102 -2.69 -21.63 1.88
C VAL A 102 -3.52 -21.33 0.64
N PHE A 103 -4.52 -22.20 0.43
CA PHE A 103 -5.25 -22.60 -0.80
C PHE A 103 -4.75 -23.91 -1.44
#